data_AF-A0A3N5SE56-F1
#
_entry.id   AF-A0A3N5SE56-F1
#
_cell.length_a   1.000
_cell.length_b   1.000
_cell.length_c   1.000
_cell.angle_alpha   90.00
_cell.angle_beta   90.00
_cell.angle_gamma   90.00
#
_symmetry.space_group_name_H-M   'P 1'
#
loop_
_entity.id
_entity.type
_entity.pdbx_description
1 polymer ?
#
loop_
_entity_poly.entity_id
_entity_poly.type
_entity_poly.pdbx_seq_one_letter_code
_entity_poly.pdbx_strand_id
1 'polypeptide(L)' 'AQALIRAARVRALAEGRAHVAFEDIRHFAEEVLQHRVLLNYDGQAENVRIADLIQESLKVLPEAPG' A
#
# COMPACT_ATOMS: atom_id res chain seq x y z
N ALA A 1 -3.54 8.88 -1.79
CA ALA A 1 -2.53 8.66 -2.86
C ALA A 1 -1.24 9.47 -2.65
N GLN A 2 -1.29 10.81 -2.51
CA GLN A 2 -0.06 11.65 -2.38
C GLN A 2 0.92 11.22 -1.28
N ALA A 3 0.44 10.75 -0.13
CA ALA A 3 1.32 10.28 0.96
C ALA A 3 2.12 9.02 0.58
N LEU A 4 1.51 8.07 -0.13
CA LEU A 4 2.14 6.80 -0.49
C LEU A 4 3.35 7.03 -1.41
N ILE A 5 3.17 7.82 -2.46
CA ILE A 5 4.26 8.14 -3.40
C ILE A 5 5.34 9.02 -2.76
N ARG A 6 4.98 9.92 -1.84
CA ARG A 6 5.96 10.75 -1.12
C ARG A 6 6.83 9.90 -0.18
N ALA A 7 6.23 9.02 0.61
CA ALA A 7 6.96 8.10 1.48
C ALA A 7 7.88 7.17 0.68
N ALA A 8 7.37 6.60 -0.42
CA ALA A 8 8.16 5.75 -1.32
C ALA A 8 9.38 6.48 -1.91
N ARG A 9 9.23 7.76 -2.33
CA ARG A 9 10.35 8.59 -2.80
C ARG A 9 11.39 8.86 -1.72
N VAL A 10 10.94 9.14 -0.50
CA VAL A 10 11.85 9.35 0.64
C VAL A 10 12.66 8.08 0.91
N ARG A 11 12.02 6.91 0.90
CA ARG A 11 12.71 5.63 1.10
C ARG A 11 13.69 5.32 -0.02
N ALA A 12 13.27 5.44 -1.28
CA ALA A 12 14.17 5.23 -2.42
C ALA A 12 15.41 6.12 -2.33
N LEU A 13 15.22 7.41 -2.00
CA LEU A 13 16.32 8.35 -1.84
C LEU A 13 17.22 8.01 -0.64
N ALA A 14 16.63 7.60 0.50
CA ALA A 14 17.39 7.17 1.67
C ALA A 14 18.24 5.92 1.40
N GLU A 15 17.81 5.07 0.47
CA GLU A 15 18.56 3.90 -0.01
C GLU A 15 19.48 4.21 -1.21
N GLY A 16 19.65 5.50 -1.57
CA GLY A 16 20.55 5.93 -2.64
C GLY A 16 20.02 5.71 -4.07
N ARG A 17 18.75 5.34 -4.22
CA ARG A 17 18.09 5.13 -5.51
C ARG A 17 17.36 6.40 -5.96
N ALA A 18 17.59 6.80 -7.22
CA ALA A 18 16.93 7.98 -7.81
C ALA A 18 15.49 7.72 -8.30
N HIS A 19 15.07 6.45 -8.35
CA HIS A 19 13.76 6.03 -8.82
C HIS A 19 13.06 5.16 -7.76
N VAL A 20 11.74 5.29 -7.73
CA VAL A 20 10.86 4.47 -6.88
C VAL A 20 10.73 3.08 -7.49
N ALA A 21 10.92 2.05 -6.68
CA ALA A 21 10.65 0.66 -7.02
C ALA A 21 9.28 0.22 -6.45
N PHE A 22 8.73 -0.89 -6.94
CA PHE A 22 7.46 -1.42 -6.42
C PHE A 22 7.54 -1.74 -4.92
N GLU A 23 8.68 -2.23 -4.43
CA GLU A 23 8.91 -2.51 -3.01
C GLU A 23 8.78 -1.27 -2.11
N ASP A 24 9.11 -0.08 -2.61
CA ASP A 24 8.96 1.17 -1.86
C ASP A 24 7.47 1.49 -1.63
N ILE A 25 6.63 1.20 -2.62
CA ILE A 25 5.18 1.37 -2.53
C ILE A 25 4.61 0.33 -1.58
N ARG A 26 4.97 -0.95 -1.77
CA ARG A 26 4.48 -2.07 -0.97
C ARG A 26 4.80 -1.88 0.52
N HIS A 27 5.95 -1.32 0.85
CA HIS A 27 6.40 -1.10 2.22
C HIS A 27 5.55 -0.12 3.03
N PHE A 28 4.97 0.91 2.39
CA PHE A 28 4.14 1.90 3.08
C PHE A 28 2.64 1.69 2.82
N ALA A 29 2.27 0.65 2.07
CA ALA A 29 0.91 0.46 1.61
C ALA A 29 -0.06 0.26 2.78
N GLU A 30 0.29 -0.55 3.77
CA GLU A 30 -0.56 -0.77 4.95
C GLU A 30 -0.72 0.51 5.76
N GLU A 31 0.38 1.13 6.20
CA GLU A 31 0.39 2.30 7.08
C GLU A 31 -0.34 3.49 6.44
N VAL A 32 -0.19 3.66 5.12
CA VAL A 32 -0.83 4.78 4.42
C VAL A 32 -2.29 4.49 4.09
N LEU A 33 -2.66 3.25 3.76
CA LEU A 33 -4.00 2.92 3.26
C LEU A 33 -4.96 2.43 4.36
N GLN A 34 -4.49 1.86 5.47
CA GLN A 34 -5.35 1.22 6.47
C GLN A 34 -6.44 2.15 7.05
N HIS A 35 -6.17 3.45 7.14
CA HIS A 35 -7.13 4.44 7.62
C HIS A 35 -7.83 5.20 6.49
N ARG A 36 -7.60 4.80 5.23
CA ARG A 36 -8.13 5.45 4.02
C ARG A 36 -9.09 4.55 3.24
N VAL A 37 -9.27 3.31 3.68
CA VAL A 37 -10.20 2.35 3.10
C VAL A 37 -11.47 2.34 3.95
N LEU A 38 -12.62 2.31 3.29
CA LEU A 38 -13.92 2.16 3.93
C LEU A 38 -14.50 0.80 3.55
N LEU A 39 -14.85 0.00 4.56
CA LEU A 39 -15.55 -1.26 4.35
C LEU A 39 -17.00 -1.01 3.96
N ASN A 40 -17.54 -1.87 3.10
CA ASN A 40 -18.97 -1.96 2.86
C ASN A 40 -19.69 -2.64 4.05
N TYR A 41 -21.02 -2.72 3.99
CA TYR A 41 -21.83 -3.32 5.06
C TYR A 41 -21.43 -4.77 5.37
N ASP A 42 -21.24 -5.60 4.34
CA ASP A 42 -20.87 -7.01 4.52
C ASP A 42 -19.49 -7.14 5.19
N GLY A 43 -18.50 -6.37 4.74
CA GLY A 43 -17.15 -6.37 5.32
C GLY A 43 -17.14 -5.89 6.77
N GLN A 44 -18.03 -4.97 7.15
CA GLN A 44 -18.22 -4.59 8.55
C GLN A 44 -18.88 -5.72 9.35
N ALA A 45 -19.92 -6.35 8.82
CA ALA A 45 -20.64 -7.44 9.47
C ALA A 45 -19.74 -8.66 9.73
N GLU A 46 -18.84 -8.95 8.79
CA GLU A 46 -17.84 -10.03 8.89
C GLU A 46 -16.62 -9.65 9.75
N ASN A 47 -16.57 -8.44 10.30
CA ASN A 47 -15.42 -7.91 11.05
C ASN A 47 -14.09 -8.01 10.28
N VAL A 48 -14.13 -7.77 8.97
CA VAL A 48 -12.94 -7.76 8.12
C VAL A 48 -11.96 -6.70 8.63
N ARG A 49 -10.70 -7.08 8.82
CA ARG A 49 -9.65 -6.11 9.13
C ARG A 49 -9.12 -5.51 7.84
N ILE A 50 -9.11 -4.18 7.77
CA ILE A 50 -8.60 -3.46 6.59
C ILE A 50 -7.13 -3.83 6.30
N ALA A 51 -6.31 -4.02 7.35
CA ALA A 51 -4.93 -4.45 7.19
C ALA A 51 -4.81 -5.78 6.43
N ASP A 52 -5.66 -6.76 6.75
CA ASP A 52 -5.67 -8.06 6.06
C ASP A 52 -6.03 -7.91 4.57
N LEU A 53 -7.04 -7.09 4.28
CA LEU A 53 -7.46 -6.81 2.91
C LEU A 53 -6.35 -6.13 2.08
N ILE A 54 -5.62 -5.20 2.69
CA ILE A 54 -4.47 -4.56 2.04
C ILE A 54 -3.37 -5.59 1.78
N GLN A 55 -3.03 -6.40 2.78
CA GLN A 55 -2.00 -7.44 2.64
C GLN A 55 -2.36 -8.48 1.57
N GLU A 56 -3.63 -8.89 1.50
CA GLU A 56 -4.11 -9.77 0.44
C GLU A 56 -4.00 -9.12 -0.93
N SER A 57 -4.42 -7.86 -1.06
CA SER A 57 -4.31 -7.10 -2.31
C SER A 57 -2.85 -7.01 -2.78
N LEU A 58 -1.90 -6.76 -1.87
CA LEU A 58 -0.49 -6.70 -2.20
C LEU A 58 0.06 -8.06 -2.69
N LYS A 59 -0.43 -9.19 -2.17
CA LYS A 59 0.02 -10.51 -2.61
C LYS A 59 -0.39 -10.84 -4.05
N VAL A 60 -1.58 -10.38 -4.47
CA VAL A 60 -2.16 -10.76 -5.77
C VAL A 60 -1.89 -9.74 -6.88
N LEU A 61 -1.58 -8.49 -6.53
CA LEU A 61 -1.32 -7.45 -7.52
C LEU A 61 0.02 -7.69 -8.25
N PRO A 62 -0.01 -7.91 -9.59
CA PRO A 62 1.20 -8.09 -10.37
C PRO A 62 1.95 -6.77 -10.53
N GLU A 63 3.28 -6.86 -10.66
CA GLU A 63 4.12 -5.75 -11.09
C GLU A 63 4.04 -5.68 -12.61
N ALA A 64 3.31 -4.69 -13.12
CA ALA A 64 3.23 -4.44 -14.55
C ALA A 64 4.35 -3.46 -14.95
N PRO A 65 5.22 -3.80 -15.93
CA PRO A 65 6.05 -2.79 -16.55
C PRO A 65 5.15 -1.74 -17.23
N GLY A 66 5.53 -0.47 -17.05
CA GLY A 66 4.89 0.66 -17.73
C GLY A 66 5.26 0.74 -19.20
#